data_AF-A0A1C1CX77-F1
#
_entry.id   AF-A0A1C1CX77-F1
#
_cell.length_a   1.000
_cell.length_b   1.000
_cell.length_c   1.000
_cell.angle_alpha   90.00
_cell.angle_beta   90.00
_cell.angle_gamma   90.00
#
_symmetry.space_group_name_H-M   'P 1'
#
loop_
_entity.id
_entity.type
_entity.pdbx_description
1 polymer ?
#
loop_
_entity_poly.entity_id
_entity_poly.type
_entity_poly.pdbx_seq_one_letter_code
_entity_poly.pdbx_strand_id
1 'polypeptide(L)'
;MLRGLSTRLFSAALIPPLLLQIRVLIFPNNSLGPPPPPPPSPEEARQIRSKAASDILSLIPQPVARTFFAVHGDGGIENETETMREEIEERLLGWIDDVEMNKYLVYAILEYVVLKLVPEMKDKTPSELLAERGVDILDFQEGEEATEKAKVKVNGAWAGQ
;
A
#
# COMPACT_ATOMS: atom_id res chain seq x y z
N MET A 1 3.22 10.54 -20.68
CA MET A 1 3.55 10.86 -19.28
C MET A 1 3.27 9.70 -18.34
N LEU A 2 2.08 9.06 -18.39
CA LEU A 2 1.72 7.91 -17.52
C LEU A 2 2.70 6.71 -17.55
N ARG A 3 3.29 6.38 -18.72
CA ARG A 3 4.29 5.30 -18.81
C ARG A 3 5.48 5.49 -17.85
N GLY A 4 5.95 6.73 -17.65
CA GLY A 4 7.11 7.01 -16.78
C GLY A 4 6.81 6.88 -15.29
N LEU A 5 5.57 7.16 -14.87
CA LEU A 5 5.12 6.92 -13.50
C LEU A 5 4.92 5.42 -13.25
N SER A 6 4.28 4.73 -14.19
CA SER A 6 4.06 3.28 -14.08
C SER A 6 5.37 2.49 -14.02
N THR A 7 6.38 2.86 -14.82
CA THR A 7 7.68 2.17 -14.78
C THR A 7 8.48 2.44 -13.51
N ARG A 8 8.22 3.55 -12.80
CA ARG A 8 8.99 3.95 -11.61
C ARG A 8 8.28 3.65 -10.28
N LEU A 9 7.00 4.00 -10.16
CA LEU A 9 6.21 3.77 -8.93
C LEU A 9 5.72 2.32 -8.86
N PHE A 10 5.34 1.75 -10.00
CA PHE A 10 4.84 0.37 -10.10
C PHE A 10 5.85 -0.54 -10.78
N SER A 11 7.15 -0.29 -10.58
CA SER A 11 8.17 -1.26 -10.97
C SER A 11 7.87 -2.58 -10.25
N ALA A 12 7.78 -3.68 -11.01
CA ALA A 12 7.49 -5.00 -10.45
C ALA A 12 8.51 -5.41 -9.36
N ALA A 13 9.72 -4.84 -9.39
CA ALA A 13 10.74 -5.05 -8.38
C ALA A 13 10.47 -4.33 -7.03
N LEU A 14 9.68 -3.25 -7.03
CA LEU A 14 9.36 -2.49 -5.81
C LEU A 14 8.12 -3.01 -5.09
N ILE A 15 7.23 -3.70 -5.79
CA ILE A 15 5.95 -4.14 -5.23
C ILE A 15 6.17 -5.19 -4.12
N PRO A 16 6.95 -6.28 -4.31
CA PRO A 16 7.15 -7.26 -3.25
C PRO A 16 7.75 -6.72 -1.95
N PRO A 17 8.85 -5.93 -1.96
CA PRO A 17 9.38 -5.39 -0.71
C PRO A 17 8.42 -4.40 -0.05
N LEU A 18 7.69 -3.59 -0.83
CA LEU A 18 6.66 -2.69 -0.29
C LEU A 18 5.53 -3.48 0.38
N LEU A 19 5.02 -4.53 -0.25
CA LEU A 19 3.98 -5.38 0.33
C LEU A 19 4.47 -6.11 1.57
N LEU A 20 5.74 -6.52 1.61
CA LEU A 20 6.35 -7.13 2.80
C LEU A 20 6.46 -6.11 3.95
N GLN A 21 6.90 -4.88 3.68
CA GLN A 21 6.95 -3.81 4.68
C GLN A 21 5.56 -3.49 5.23
N ILE A 22 4.57 -3.34 4.34
CA ILE A 22 3.17 -3.12 4.73
C ILE A 22 2.67 -4.29 5.58
N ARG A 23 2.97 -5.53 5.19
CA ARG A 23 2.59 -6.72 5.97
C ARG A 23 3.21 -6.71 7.36
N VAL A 24 4.49 -6.40 7.51
CA VAL A 24 5.16 -6.37 8.83
C VAL A 24 4.59 -5.25 9.71
N LEU A 25 4.22 -4.11 9.11
CA LEU A 25 3.58 -3.01 9.84
C LEU A 25 2.15 -3.35 10.29
N ILE A 26 1.37 -4.04 9.44
CA ILE A 26 -0.02 -4.40 9.75
C ILE A 26 -0.09 -5.64 10.66
N PHE A 27 0.82 -6.60 10.50
CA PHE A 27 0.87 -7.87 11.23
C PHE A 27 2.26 -8.10 11.86
N PRO A 28 2.62 -7.36 12.92
CA PRO A 28 3.89 -7.55 13.59
C PRO A 28 4.02 -9.01 14.06
N ASN A 29 5.14 -9.65 13.72
CA ASN A 29 5.44 -11.05 14.04
C ASN A 29 4.39 -12.07 13.54
N ASN A 30 3.59 -11.75 12.52
CA ASN A 30 2.43 -12.55 12.08
C ASN A 30 1.46 -12.89 13.24
N SER A 31 1.44 -12.11 14.31
CA SER A 31 0.52 -12.33 15.42
C SER A 31 -0.91 -12.07 14.94
N LEU A 32 -1.87 -12.84 15.45
CA LEU A 32 -3.28 -12.53 15.28
C LEU A 32 -3.52 -11.13 15.85
N GLY A 33 -4.04 -10.23 15.02
CA GLY A 33 -4.50 -8.92 15.47
C GLY A 33 -5.64 -9.06 16.49
N PRO A 34 -5.98 -7.98 17.20
CA PRO A 34 -7.19 -7.95 18.01
C PRO A 34 -8.43 -8.30 17.16
N PRO A 35 -9.53 -8.76 17.78
CA PRO A 35 -10.77 -9.01 17.04
C PRO A 35 -11.13 -7.76 16.23
N PRO A 36 -11.56 -7.93 14.96
CA PRO A 36 -11.84 -6.79 14.10
C PRO A 36 -12.91 -5.91 14.76
N PRO A 37 -12.73 -4.58 14.76
CA PRO A 37 -13.77 -3.68 15.22
C PRO A 37 -15.04 -3.87 14.37
N PRO A 38 -16.22 -3.49 14.89
CA PRO A 38 -17.42 -3.47 14.06
C PRO A 38 -17.16 -2.61 12.81
N PRO A 39 -17.75 -2.96 11.65
CA PRO A 39 -17.67 -2.12 10.47
C PRO A 39 -18.09 -0.68 10.82
N PRO A 40 -17.37 0.34 10.31
CA PRO A 40 -17.74 1.72 10.54
C PRO A 40 -19.14 1.99 9.99
N SER A 41 -19.86 2.91 10.62
CA SER A 41 -21.10 3.42 10.04
C SER A 41 -20.84 4.08 8.68
N PRO A 42 -21.84 4.20 7.78
CA PRO A 42 -21.64 4.83 6.48
C PRO A 42 -21.10 6.27 6.56
N GLU A 43 -21.48 7.01 7.60
CA GLU A 43 -20.99 8.36 7.86
C GLU A 43 -19.52 8.37 8.31
N GLU A 44 -19.14 7.48 9.23
CA GLU A 44 -17.74 7.30 9.66
C GLU A 44 -16.86 6.84 8.49
N ALA A 45 -17.34 5.89 7.68
CA ALA A 45 -16.63 5.43 6.49
C ALA A 45 -16.36 6.58 5.51
N ARG A 46 -17.35 7.45 5.28
CA ARG A 46 -17.17 8.67 4.48
C ARG A 46 -16.14 9.61 5.10
N GLN A 47 -16.16 9.83 6.41
CA GLN A 47 -15.17 10.68 7.09
C GLN A 47 -13.74 10.11 6.98
N ILE A 48 -13.59 8.78 7.14
CA ILE A 48 -12.31 8.10 6.98
C ILE A 48 -11.79 8.27 5.54
N ARG A 49 -12.65 8.09 4.53
CA ARG A 49 -12.28 8.28 3.12
C ARG A 49 -11.93 9.74 2.80
N SER A 50 -12.73 10.68 3.27
CA SER A 50 -12.47 12.11 3.12
C SER A 50 -11.12 12.51 3.72
N LYS A 51 -10.81 12.01 4.92
CA LYS A 51 -9.51 12.22 5.57
C LYS A 51 -8.37 11.58 4.77
N ALA A 52 -8.52 10.33 4.37
CA ALA A 52 -7.50 9.63 3.59
C ALA A 52 -7.23 10.33 2.24
N ALA A 53 -8.27 10.83 1.58
CA ALA A 53 -8.15 11.59 0.34
C ALA A 53 -7.35 12.89 0.55
N SER A 54 -7.63 13.61 1.63
CA SER A 54 -6.86 14.81 2.01
C SER A 54 -5.39 14.49 2.30
N ASP A 55 -5.14 13.42 3.07
CA ASP A 55 -3.78 12.98 3.40
C ASP A 55 -3.01 12.59 2.12
N ILE A 56 -3.63 11.84 1.20
CA ILE A 56 -3.03 11.47 -0.10
C ILE A 56 -2.74 12.71 -0.94
N LEU A 57 -3.71 13.62 -1.06
CA LEU A 57 -3.54 14.85 -1.82
C LEU A 57 -2.39 15.71 -1.28
N SER A 58 -2.20 15.72 0.05
CA SER A 58 -1.09 16.44 0.70
C SER A 58 0.30 15.91 0.35
N LEU A 59 0.42 14.65 -0.06
CA LEU A 59 1.67 14.03 -0.50
C LEU A 59 2.04 14.39 -1.94
N ILE A 60 1.08 14.89 -2.73
CA ILE A 60 1.27 15.20 -4.15
C ILE A 60 1.54 16.71 -4.29
N PRO A 61 2.69 17.14 -4.86
CA PRO A 61 2.92 18.55 -5.14
C PRO A 61 1.78 19.14 -5.99
N GLN A 62 1.23 20.27 -5.55
CA GLN A 62 0.03 20.89 -6.16
C GLN A 62 0.07 21.05 -7.69
N PRO A 63 1.20 21.44 -8.33
CA PRO A 63 1.26 21.50 -9.79
C PRO A 63 1.03 20.14 -10.48
N VAL A 64 1.49 19.06 -9.85
CA VAL A 64 1.32 17.68 -10.35
C VAL A 64 -0.13 17.24 -10.18
N ALA A 65 -0.72 17.50 -9.00
CA ALA A 65 -2.11 17.18 -8.72
C ALA A 65 -3.06 17.88 -9.70
N ARG A 66 -2.93 19.20 -9.89
CA ARG A 66 -3.73 20.00 -10.84
C ARG A 66 -3.64 19.46 -12.26
N THR A 67 -2.43 19.15 -12.71
CA THR A 67 -2.21 18.60 -14.05
C THR A 67 -2.85 17.21 -14.19
N PHE A 68 -2.70 16.36 -13.18
CA PHE A 68 -3.21 14.99 -13.19
C PHE A 68 -4.74 14.93 -13.19
N PHE A 69 -5.39 15.72 -12.33
CA PHE A 69 -6.84 15.81 -12.23
C PHE A 69 -7.46 16.78 -13.26
N ALA A 70 -6.64 17.34 -14.15
CA ALA A 70 -7.03 18.32 -15.16
C ALA A 70 -7.79 19.53 -14.60
N VAL A 71 -7.52 19.91 -13.34
CA VAL A 71 -8.14 21.05 -12.69
C VAL A 71 -7.40 22.31 -13.13
N HIS A 72 -7.97 22.99 -14.13
CA HIS A 72 -7.51 24.28 -14.63
C HIS A 72 -8.72 25.22 -14.57
N GLY A 73 -9.02 25.75 -13.38
CA GLY A 73 -10.23 26.52 -13.15
C GLY A 73 -9.96 27.99 -12.82
N ASP A 74 -10.90 28.85 -13.21
CA ASP A 74 -11.08 30.19 -12.61
C ASP A 74 -11.78 30.10 -11.22
N GLY A 75 -12.20 28.89 -10.83
CA GLY A 75 -12.61 28.61 -9.46
C GLY A 75 -11.39 28.67 -8.56
N GLY A 76 -11.42 29.47 -7.50
CA GLY A 76 -10.28 29.66 -6.60
C GLY A 76 -9.67 28.36 -6.07
N ILE A 77 -8.46 28.48 -5.50
CA ILE A 77 -7.61 27.37 -5.03
C ILE A 77 -8.37 26.34 -4.17
N GLU A 78 -9.32 26.80 -3.35
CA GLU A 78 -10.15 25.94 -2.48
C GLU A 78 -11.06 25.01 -3.29
N ASN A 79 -11.76 25.53 -4.31
CA ASN A 79 -12.63 24.73 -5.17
C ASN A 79 -11.82 23.68 -5.94
N GLU A 80 -10.65 24.06 -6.45
CA GLU A 80 -9.77 23.12 -7.13
C GLU A 80 -9.32 21.98 -6.22
N THR A 81 -8.94 22.33 -4.99
CA THR A 81 -8.52 21.36 -3.97
C THR A 81 -9.66 20.41 -3.62
N GLU A 82 -10.87 20.93 -3.48
CA GLU A 82 -12.05 20.12 -3.19
C GLU A 82 -12.38 19.16 -4.33
N THR A 83 -12.34 19.63 -5.58
CA THR A 83 -12.52 18.75 -6.75
C THR A 83 -11.47 17.65 -6.79
N MET A 84 -10.18 17.96 -6.55
CA MET A 84 -9.13 16.94 -6.49
C MET A 84 -9.35 15.94 -5.33
N ARG A 85 -9.87 16.41 -4.20
CA ARG A 85 -10.17 15.58 -3.03
C ARG A 85 -11.32 14.61 -3.32
N GLU A 86 -12.41 15.11 -3.92
CA GLU A 86 -13.57 14.30 -4.34
C GLU A 86 -13.16 13.24 -5.36
N GLU A 87 -12.29 13.59 -6.31
CA GLU A 87 -11.75 12.67 -7.30
C GLU A 87 -10.96 11.51 -6.67
N ILE A 88 -10.13 11.80 -5.65
CA ILE A 88 -9.42 10.78 -4.90
C ILE A 88 -10.40 9.93 -4.07
N GLU A 89 -11.36 10.56 -3.39
CA GLU A 89 -12.35 9.88 -2.54
C GLU A 89 -13.19 8.87 -3.34
N GLU A 90 -13.73 9.27 -4.49
CA GLU A 90 -14.66 8.43 -5.25
C GLU A 90 -13.93 7.50 -6.22
N ARG A 91 -12.94 7.98 -6.99
CA ARG A 91 -12.31 7.16 -8.04
C ARG A 91 -11.15 6.32 -7.53
N LEU A 92 -10.30 6.87 -6.67
CA LEU A 92 -9.10 6.15 -6.19
C LEU A 92 -9.38 5.32 -4.94
N LEU A 93 -10.22 5.78 -4.02
CA LEU A 93 -10.57 5.03 -2.81
C LEU A 93 -11.85 4.21 -2.98
N GLY A 94 -12.84 4.74 -3.71
CA GLY A 94 -14.12 4.07 -3.92
C GLY A 94 -14.12 2.90 -4.91
N TRP A 95 -13.02 2.63 -5.62
CA TRP A 95 -13.01 1.52 -6.59
C TRP A 95 -13.30 0.16 -5.94
N ILE A 96 -12.94 -0.07 -4.67
CA ILE A 96 -13.21 -1.36 -3.99
C ILE A 96 -14.63 -1.49 -3.43
N ASP A 97 -15.50 -0.48 -3.59
CA ASP A 97 -16.84 -0.51 -2.98
C ASP A 97 -17.84 -1.37 -3.77
N ASP A 98 -17.53 -1.67 -5.04
CA ASP A 98 -18.40 -2.48 -5.90
C ASP A 98 -18.25 -3.98 -5.62
N VAL A 99 -19.30 -4.57 -5.04
CA VAL A 99 -19.38 -5.99 -4.69
C VAL A 99 -19.25 -6.89 -5.93
N GLU A 100 -19.83 -6.50 -7.06
CA GLU A 100 -19.77 -7.28 -8.29
C GLU A 100 -18.37 -7.20 -8.92
N MET A 101 -17.76 -6.02 -8.95
CA MET A 101 -16.37 -5.89 -9.41
C MET A 101 -15.39 -6.67 -8.53
N ASN A 102 -15.58 -6.64 -7.20
CA ASN A 102 -14.76 -7.40 -6.25
C ASN A 102 -14.83 -8.91 -6.51
N LYS A 103 -15.99 -9.44 -6.91
CA LYS A 103 -16.13 -10.84 -7.31
C LYS A 103 -15.26 -11.18 -8.52
N TYR A 104 -15.26 -10.35 -9.56
CA TYR A 104 -14.41 -10.56 -10.73
C TYR A 104 -12.93 -10.36 -10.44
N LEU A 105 -12.57 -9.43 -9.54
CA LEU A 105 -11.20 -9.28 -9.06
C LEU A 105 -10.71 -10.56 -8.39
N VAL A 106 -11.52 -11.17 -7.51
CA VAL A 106 -11.19 -12.45 -6.87
C VAL A 106 -11.01 -13.55 -7.91
N TYR A 107 -11.90 -13.64 -8.91
CA TYR A 107 -11.76 -14.62 -9.99
C TYR A 107 -10.49 -14.41 -10.81
N ALA A 108 -10.14 -13.17 -11.14
CA ALA A 108 -8.92 -12.85 -11.87
C ALA A 108 -7.66 -13.20 -11.07
N ILE A 109 -7.65 -12.95 -9.75
CA ILE A 109 -6.56 -13.36 -8.86
C ILE A 109 -6.43 -14.88 -8.84
N LEU A 110 -7.52 -15.61 -8.64
CA LEU A 110 -7.52 -17.07 -8.61
C LEU A 110 -7.07 -17.66 -9.96
N GLU A 111 -7.57 -17.12 -11.06
CA GLU A 111 -7.16 -17.49 -12.41
C GLU A 111 -5.66 -17.29 -12.60
N TYR A 112 -5.13 -16.12 -12.24
CA TYR A 112 -3.70 -15.83 -12.37
C TYR A 112 -2.85 -16.78 -11.51
N VAL A 113 -3.27 -17.04 -10.28
CA VAL A 113 -2.56 -17.97 -9.38
C VAL A 113 -2.55 -19.38 -9.96
N VAL A 114 -3.69 -19.89 -10.42
CA VAL A 114 -3.81 -21.27 -10.92
C VAL A 114 -3.16 -21.44 -12.30
N LEU A 115 -3.35 -20.51 -13.23
CA LEU A 115 -2.90 -20.65 -14.61
C LEU A 115 -1.46 -20.20 -14.84
N LYS A 116 -0.91 -19.37 -13.95
CA LYS A 116 0.42 -18.81 -14.13
C LYS A 116 1.34 -19.04 -12.95
N LEU A 117 0.94 -18.68 -11.74
CA LEU A 117 1.83 -18.81 -10.58
C LEU A 117 2.13 -20.28 -10.24
N VAL A 118 1.12 -21.16 -10.19
CA VAL A 118 1.30 -22.58 -9.86
C VAL A 118 2.19 -23.31 -10.88
N PRO A 119 2.01 -23.14 -12.21
CA PRO A 119 2.94 -23.70 -13.18
C PRO A 119 4.37 -23.17 -13.06
N GLU A 120 4.56 -21.88 -12.77
CA GLU A 120 5.88 -21.30 -12.53
C GLU A 120 6.54 -21.89 -11.27
N MET A 121 5.75 -22.22 -10.26
CA MET A 121 6.22 -22.84 -9.01
C MET A 121 6.54 -24.34 -9.13
N LYS A 122 6.33 -24.95 -10.30
CA LYS A 122 6.63 -26.38 -10.50
C LYS A 122 8.10 -26.71 -10.28
N ASP A 123 8.97 -25.87 -10.82
CA ASP A 123 10.42 -26.10 -10.86
C ASP A 123 11.20 -25.07 -10.02
N LYS A 124 10.51 -24.06 -9.44
CA LYS A 124 11.11 -22.94 -8.72
C LYS A 124 10.32 -22.57 -7.47
N THR A 125 11.04 -22.16 -6.44
CA THR A 125 10.46 -21.59 -5.23
C THR A 125 10.04 -20.12 -5.44
N PRO A 126 9.13 -19.58 -4.61
CA PRO A 126 8.77 -18.16 -4.66
C PRO A 126 9.99 -17.22 -4.56
N SER A 127 11.00 -17.57 -3.75
CA SER A 127 12.23 -16.78 -3.61
C SER A 127 13.06 -16.75 -4.88
N GLU A 128 13.22 -17.88 -5.58
CA GLU A 128 13.91 -17.94 -6.87
C GLU A 128 13.15 -17.13 -7.94
N LEU A 129 11.83 -17.27 -7.97
CA LEU A 129 10.94 -16.50 -8.85
C LEU A 129 10.99 -15.00 -8.60
N LEU A 130 11.25 -14.57 -7.37
CA LEU A 130 11.43 -13.17 -6.99
C LEU A 130 12.83 -12.67 -7.38
N ALA A 131 13.87 -13.47 -7.13
CA ALA A 131 15.24 -13.16 -7.53
C ALA A 131 15.37 -12.99 -9.05
N GLU A 132 14.74 -13.84 -9.86
CA GLU A 132 14.68 -13.70 -11.32
C GLU A 132 14.02 -12.41 -11.79
N ARG A 133 13.15 -11.82 -10.97
CA ARG A 133 12.46 -10.56 -11.23
C ARG A 133 13.19 -9.35 -10.64
N GLY A 134 14.39 -9.55 -10.10
CA GLY A 134 15.20 -8.51 -9.48
C GLY A 134 14.76 -8.14 -8.07
N VAL A 135 14.12 -9.06 -7.36
CA VAL A 135 13.74 -8.88 -5.94
C VAL A 135 14.58 -9.80 -5.09
N ASP A 136 15.51 -9.24 -4.33
CA ASP A 136 16.19 -9.96 -3.25
C ASP A 136 15.44 -9.74 -1.94
N ILE A 137 14.95 -10.82 -1.32
CA ILE A 137 14.22 -10.73 -0.03
C ILE A 137 15.22 -10.74 1.14
N LEU A 138 16.42 -11.27 0.95
CA LEU A 138 17.38 -11.46 2.04
C LEU A 138 17.99 -10.14 2.53
N ASP A 139 18.08 -9.14 1.67
CA ASP A 139 18.57 -7.80 2.02
C ASP A 139 17.71 -7.08 3.08
N PHE A 140 16.47 -7.53 3.33
CA PHE A 140 15.57 -6.88 4.29
C PHE A 140 15.66 -7.44 5.72
N GLN A 141 16.34 -8.57 5.94
CA GLN A 141 16.53 -9.11 7.29
C GLN A 141 17.62 -8.36 8.09
N GLU A 142 18.56 -7.67 7.43
CA GLU A 142 19.60 -6.90 8.15
C GLU A 142 19.01 -5.71 8.96
N GLY A 143 17.77 -5.31 8.70
CA GLY A 143 17.06 -4.31 9.51
C GLY A 143 16.57 -4.84 10.87
N GLU A 144 16.45 -6.15 11.04
CA GLU A 144 15.94 -6.76 12.28
C GLU A 144 17.00 -6.78 13.38
N GLU A 145 18.28 -7.02 13.03
CA GLU A 145 19.41 -6.94 13.98
C GLU A 145 19.68 -5.51 14.48
N ALA A 146 19.26 -4.48 13.75
CA ALA A 146 19.44 -3.09 14.20
C ALA A 146 18.53 -2.73 15.39
N THR A 147 17.41 -3.43 15.57
CA THR A 147 16.49 -3.18 16.69
C THR A 147 16.95 -3.82 18.00
N GLU A 148 17.77 -4.87 17.97
CA GLU A 148 18.26 -5.52 19.18
C GLU A 148 19.39 -4.73 19.88
N LYS A 149 20.10 -3.86 19.16
CA LYS A 149 21.19 -3.05 19.75
C LYS A 149 20.76 -1.75 20.41
N ALA A 150 19.46 -1.43 20.41
CA ALA A 150 18.92 -0.34 21.22
C ALA A 150 18.71 -0.77 22.70
N LYS A 151 19.73 -1.39 23.32
CA LYS A 151 19.80 -1.50 24.79
C LYS A 151 20.13 -0.12 25.36
N VAL A 152 19.11 0.67 25.61
CA VAL A 152 19.22 1.97 26.29
C VAL A 152 19.59 1.73 27.76
N LYS A 153 20.79 2.16 28.11
CA LYS A 153 21.34 2.14 29.48
C LYS A 153 20.65 3.21 30.32
N VAL A 154 19.68 2.83 31.17
CA VAL A 154 19.08 3.75 32.14
C VAL A 154 19.65 3.45 33.53
N ASN A 155 20.39 4.40 34.10
CA ASN A 155 20.86 4.44 35.49
C ASN A 155 21.44 3.12 36.05
N GLY A 156 22.37 2.52 35.31
CA GLY A 156 23.35 1.59 35.88
C GLY A 156 22.88 0.15 36.17
N ALA A 157 21.65 -0.22 35.81
CA ALA A 157 21.18 -1.60 35.92
C ALA A 157 20.79 -2.16 34.54
N TRP A 158 21.28 -3.37 34.24
CA TRP A 158 20.90 -4.12 33.05
C TRP A 158 19.52 -4.74 33.28
N ALA A 159 18.51 -4.29 32.54
CA ALA A 159 17.22 -4.95 32.53
C ALA A 159 17.31 -6.21 31.64
N GLY A 160 17.05 -7.37 32.24
CA GLY A 160 17.05 -8.67 31.57
C GLY A 160 17.87 -9.69 32.34
N GLN A 161 17.20 -10.44 33.24
CA GLN A 161 17.68 -11.76 33.67
C GLN A 161 17.64 -12.74 32.49
#